data_AF-A0A259D973-F1
#
_entry.id   AF-A0A259D973-F1
#
_cell.length_a   1.000
_cell.length_b   1.000
_cell.length_c   1.000
_cell.angle_alpha   90.00
_cell.angle_beta   90.00
_cell.angle_gamma   90.00
#
_symmetry.space_group_name_H-M   'P 1'
#
loop_
_entity.id
_entity.type
_entity.pdbx_description
1 polymer ?
#
loop_
_entity_poly.entity_id
_entity_poly.type
_entity_poly.pdbx_seq_one_letter_code
_entity_poly.pdbx_strand_id
1 'polypeptide(L)' 'DVFVFGPESRGLPADILDGFDSSHRLRLPMLPGSRSMNLSNAVSVVVFEAWRQNGFAGGA' A
#
# COMPACT_ATOMS: atom_id res chain seq x y z
N ASP A 1 5.89 -1.34 12.75
CA ASP A 1 6.06 -0.77 11.39
C ASP A 1 4.83 0.00 10.95
N VAL A 2 4.94 0.76 9.87
CA VAL A 2 3.84 1.58 9.32
C VAL A 2 3.76 1.44 7.80
N PHE A 3 2.54 1.55 7.27
CA PHE A 3 2.29 1.72 5.85
C PHE A 3 1.82 3.16 5.60
N VAL A 4 2.42 3.83 4.63
CA VAL A 4 2.12 5.22 4.29
C VAL A 4 1.39 5.26 2.95
N PHE A 5 0.21 5.90 2.93
CA PHE A 5 -0.60 6.04 1.72
C PHE A 5 -0.83 7.53 1.41
N GLY A 6 -0.77 7.87 0.13
CA GLY A 6 -1.10 9.22 -0.33
C GLY A 6 -2.58 9.35 -0.73
N PRO A 7 -3.06 10.58 -0.96
CA PRO A 7 -4.42 10.82 -1.45
C PRO A 7 -4.68 10.15 -2.80
N GLU A 8 -5.90 9.67 -3.03
CA GLU A 8 -6.29 8.89 -4.23
C GLU A 8 -5.98 9.60 -5.55
N SER A 9 -6.14 10.93 -5.60
CA SER A 9 -5.96 11.71 -6.82
C SER A 9 -4.51 11.95 -7.24
N ARG A 10 -3.57 11.91 -6.28
CA ARG A 10 -2.20 12.41 -6.48
C ARG A 10 -1.10 11.50 -5.93
N GLY A 11 -1.45 10.52 -5.10
CA GLY A 11 -0.47 9.67 -4.42
C GLY A 11 0.41 10.45 -3.44
N LEU A 12 1.53 9.84 -3.05
CA LEU A 12 2.50 10.48 -2.17
C LEU A 12 3.32 11.54 -2.93
N PRO A 13 3.57 12.70 -2.31
CA PRO A 13 4.56 13.66 -2.78
C PRO A 13 5.94 13.00 -3.03
N ALA A 14 6.64 13.46 -4.08
CA ALA A 14 7.92 12.88 -4.48
C ALA A 14 9.01 13.03 -3.41
N ASP A 15 9.06 14.17 -2.72
CA ASP A 15 9.94 14.43 -1.58
C ASP A 15 9.73 13.44 -0.43
N ILE A 16 8.48 13.04 -0.16
CA ILE A 16 8.19 11.99 0.81
C ILE A 16 8.67 10.63 0.31
N LEU A 17 8.37 10.27 -0.96
CA LEU A 17 8.81 9.00 -1.55
C LEU A 17 10.33 8.88 -1.60
N ASP A 18 11.02 9.96 -1.91
CA ASP A 18 12.48 10.01 -2.04
C ASP A 18 13.21 9.89 -0.69
N GLY A 19 12.50 10.12 0.41
CA GLY A 19 12.98 9.81 1.76
C GLY A 19 13.03 8.30 2.08
N PHE A 20 12.45 7.43 1.24
CA PHE A 20 12.47 5.97 1.44
C PHE A 20 13.38 5.27 0.42
N ASP A 21 14.17 4.30 0.87
CA ASP A 21 14.86 3.38 -0.02
C ASP A 21 13.88 2.65 -0.95
N SER A 22 14.33 2.30 -2.14
CA SER A 22 13.48 1.62 -3.15
C SER A 22 12.88 0.30 -2.65
N SER A 23 13.54 -0.40 -1.72
CA SER A 23 13.03 -1.61 -1.07
C SER A 23 11.81 -1.37 -0.19
N HIS A 24 11.62 -0.15 0.31
CA HIS A 24 10.47 0.27 1.12
C HIS A 24 9.35 0.89 0.28
N ARG A 25 9.51 0.98 -1.05
CA ARG A 25 8.50 1.51 -1.98
C ARG A 25 7.73 0.36 -2.61
N LEU A 26 6.56 0.05 -2.05
CA LEU A 26 5.71 -1.06 -2.50
C LEU A 26 4.70 -0.62 -3.57
N ARG A 27 4.28 -1.56 -4.41
CA ARG A 27 3.15 -1.41 -5.35
C ARG A 27 2.28 -2.64 -5.32
N LEU A 28 0.96 -2.45 -5.40
CA LEU A 28 0.03 -3.55 -5.66
C LEU A 28 0.17 -3.99 -7.12
N PRO A 29 0.29 -5.29 -7.42
CA PRO A 29 0.27 -5.78 -8.79
C PRO A 29 -1.05 -5.43 -9.49
N MET A 30 -0.97 -4.88 -10.69
CA MET A 30 -2.13 -4.49 -11.50
C MET A 30 -1.89 -4.86 -12.97
N LEU A 31 -2.95 -5.18 -13.70
CA LEU A 31 -2.85 -5.44 -15.14
C LEU A 31 -2.45 -4.17 -15.90
N PRO A 32 -1.67 -4.28 -16.99
CA PRO A 32 -1.35 -3.13 -17.85
C PRO A 32 -2.60 -2.38 -18.30
N GLY A 33 -2.56 -1.04 -18.24
CA GLY A 33 -3.68 -0.17 -18.64
C GLY A 33 -4.82 -0.07 -17.62
N SER A 34 -4.73 -0.75 -16.48
CA SER A 34 -5.71 -0.60 -15.40
C SER A 34 -5.67 0.81 -14.80
N ARG A 35 -6.84 1.32 -14.42
CA ARG A 35 -6.94 2.51 -13.57
C ARG A 35 -6.48 2.17 -12.16
N SER A 36 -5.93 3.17 -11.45
CA SER A 36 -5.59 3.06 -10.03
C SER A 36 -6.76 2.51 -9.22
N MET A 37 -6.45 1.66 -8.24
CA MET A 37 -7.44 1.18 -7.28
C MET A 37 -7.93 2.31 -6.40
N ASN A 38 -9.17 2.19 -5.93
CA ASN A 38 -9.67 3.05 -4.86
C ASN A 38 -8.79 2.91 -3.60
N LEU A 39 -8.56 4.03 -2.91
CA LEU A 39 -7.66 4.08 -1.76
C LEU A 39 -8.08 3.11 -0.64
N SER A 40 -9.37 2.97 -0.35
CA SER A 40 -9.86 2.06 0.70
C SER A 40 -9.59 0.59 0.38
N ASN A 41 -9.73 0.20 -0.90
CA ASN A 41 -9.42 -1.15 -1.36
C ASN A 41 -7.91 -1.41 -1.31
N ALA A 42 -7.09 -0.43 -1.70
CA ALA A 42 -5.64 -0.55 -1.63
C ALA A 42 -5.15 -0.72 -0.19
N VAL A 43 -5.67 0.07 0.76
CA VAL A 43 -5.38 -0.06 2.19
C VAL A 43 -5.82 -1.43 2.70
N SER A 44 -7.04 -1.87 2.36
CA SER A 44 -7.57 -3.17 2.78
C SER A 44 -6.67 -4.33 2.35
N VAL A 45 -6.25 -4.36 1.08
CA VAL A 45 -5.37 -5.42 0.56
C VAL A 45 -4.04 -5.44 1.30
N VAL A 46 -3.40 -4.28 1.50
CA VAL A 46 -2.10 -4.20 2.18
C VAL A 46 -2.22 -4.64 3.65
N VAL A 47 -3.24 -4.15 4.37
CA VAL A 47 -3.43 -4.50 5.78
C VAL A 47 -3.72 -5.99 5.94
N PHE A 48 -4.58 -6.58 5.11
CA PHE A 48 -4.89 -8.00 5.22
C PHE A 48 -3.72 -8.90 4.80
N GLU A 49 -2.91 -8.50 3.82
CA GLU A 49 -1.69 -9.26 3.49
C GLU A 49 -0.67 -9.20 4.63
N ALA A 50 -0.44 -8.02 5.21
CA ALA A 50 0.42 -7.89 6.38
C ALA A 50 -0.12 -8.71 7.57
N TRP A 51 -1.43 -8.66 7.81
CA TRP A 51 -2.06 -9.43 8.88
C TRP A 51 -1.96 -10.93 8.63
N ARG A 52 -2.13 -11.39 7.39
CA ARG A 52 -1.93 -12.79 6.97
C ARG A 52 -0.50 -13.26 7.24
N GLN A 53 0.51 -12.46 6.91
CA GLN A 53 1.91 -12.77 7.21
C GLN A 53 2.18 -12.85 8.72
N ASN A 54 1.41 -12.11 9.52
CA ASN A 54 1.42 -12.16 10.99
C ASN A 54 0.42 -13.19 11.57
N GLY A 55 -0.02 -14.16 10.76
CA GLY A 55 -0.87 -15.26 11.20
C GLY A 55 -2.27 -14.83 11.65
N PHE A 56 -2.77 -13.70 11.16
CA PHE A 56 -4.05 -13.10 11.58
C PHE A 56 -4.18 -12.96 13.11
N ALA A 57 -3.07 -12.70 13.81
CA ALA A 57 -3.04 -12.61 15.26
C ALA A 57 -4.10 -11.61 15.79
N GLY A 58 -4.89 -12.04 16.78
CA GLY A 58 -5.99 -11.26 17.35
C GLY A 58 -7.29 -11.24 16.53
N GLY A 59 -7.32 -11.89 15.36
CA GLY A 59 -8.53 -12.11 14.56
C GLY A 59 -9.33 -13.33 15.04
N ALA A 60 -10.58 -13.42 14.59
CA ALA A 60 -11.50 -14.52 14.87
C ALA A 60 -12.24 -14.95 13.58
#